data_AF-A0A2G2YCJ1-F1
#
_entry.id   AF-A0A2G2YCJ1-F1
#
_cell.length_a   1.000
_cell.length_b   1.000
_cell.length_c   1.000
_cell.angle_alpha   90.00
_cell.angle_beta   90.00
_cell.angle_gamma   90.00
#
_symmetry.space_group_name_H-M   'P 1'
#
loop_
_entity.id
_entity.type
_entity.pdbx_description
1 polymer ?
#
loop_
_entity_poly.entity_id
_entity_poly.type
_entity_poly.pdbx_seq_one_letter_code
_entity_poly.pdbx_strand_id
1 'polypeptide(L)'
;MKIDVEFMIVKKFGVDFDYGADLIVSILKNVDLKDGLWFEIENSTDIKSKDYKIPQNVYRALLEVYVSFYENDEAWYGNSINEYVSLNNLSVSRNGIFREVIVSLDEMVIGVVWPFIVIYIGGDEEDDKLVLDWMSLLSS
;
A
#
# COMPACT_ATOMS: atom_id res chain seq x y z
N MET A 1 -9.19 -3.96 0.22
CA MET A 1 -8.38 -2.80 0.63
C MET A 1 -7.79 -2.17 -0.62
N LYS A 2 -7.75 -0.84 -0.74
CA LYS A 2 -7.14 -0.15 -1.88
C LYS A 2 -5.75 0.35 -1.48
N ILE A 3 -4.76 0.14 -2.34
CA ILE A 3 -3.36 0.51 -2.11
C ILE A 3 -2.88 1.34 -3.28
N ASP A 4 -2.25 2.46 -2.98
CA ASP A 4 -1.58 3.32 -3.95
C ASP A 4 -0.11 3.45 -3.54
N VAL A 5 0.80 3.47 -4.51
CA VAL A 5 2.24 3.37 -4.23
C VAL A 5 2.96 4.40 -5.09
N GLU A 6 3.77 5.23 -4.45
CA GLU A 6 4.60 6.23 -5.11
C GLU A 6 6.09 5.89 -4.93
N PHE A 7 6.82 6.00 -6.03
CA PHE A 7 8.25 5.75 -6.09
C PHE A 7 8.99 7.08 -6.26
N MET A 8 9.72 7.47 -5.22
CA MET A 8 10.48 8.70 -5.20
C MET A 8 11.95 8.43 -5.50
N ILE A 9 12.50 9.16 -6.45
CA ILE A 9 13.88 9.04 -6.91
C ILE A 9 14.61 10.36 -6.66
N VAL A 10 15.77 10.25 -6.04
CA VAL A 10 16.74 11.33 -5.89
C VAL A 10 18.01 10.96 -6.66
N LYS A 11 18.44 11.85 -7.53
CA LYS A 11 19.68 11.81 -8.32
C LYS A 11 20.71 12.70 -7.64
N LYS A 12 21.98 12.36 -7.79
CA LYS A 12 23.07 13.18 -7.25
C LYS A 12 23.49 14.23 -8.28
N PHE A 13 23.23 15.51 -8.01
CA PHE A 13 23.75 16.63 -8.78
C PHE A 13 24.63 17.54 -7.90
N GLY A 14 25.95 17.51 -8.10
CA GLY A 14 26.86 18.46 -7.43
C GLY A 14 26.88 18.37 -5.89
N VAL A 15 27.40 19.42 -5.26
CA VAL A 15 27.70 19.49 -3.81
C VAL A 15 26.50 19.95 -2.96
N ASP A 16 25.36 20.24 -3.59
CA ASP A 16 24.17 20.75 -2.89
C ASP A 16 23.11 19.65 -2.77
N PHE A 17 22.81 19.27 -1.53
CA PHE A 17 21.72 18.36 -1.19
C PHE A 17 20.47 19.20 -0.94
N ASP A 18 19.88 19.74 -2.00
CA ASP A 18 18.54 20.29 -1.88
C ASP A 18 17.58 19.10 -1.71
N TYR A 19 16.82 19.09 -0.61
CA TYR A 19 16.15 17.92 -0.03
C TYR A 19 14.87 17.49 -0.77
N GLY A 20 14.88 17.50 -2.11
CA GLY A 20 13.74 17.22 -2.96
C GLY A 20 13.83 15.90 -3.73
N ALA A 21 12.68 15.37 -4.13
CA ALA A 21 12.61 14.33 -5.15
C ALA A 21 12.98 14.90 -6.52
N ASP A 22 13.88 14.25 -7.25
CA ASP A 22 14.16 14.59 -8.65
C ASP A 22 13.11 14.01 -9.60
N LEU A 23 12.48 12.89 -9.21
CA LEU A 23 11.43 12.25 -9.96
C LEU A 23 10.49 11.49 -9.01
N ILE A 24 9.19 11.73 -9.12
CA ILE A 24 8.14 10.93 -8.47
C ILE A 24 7.45 10.12 -9.55
N VAL A 25 7.35 8.82 -9.35
CA VAL A 25 6.68 7.90 -10.28
C VAL A 25 5.58 7.16 -9.54
N SER A 26 4.34 7.37 -9.96
CA SER A 26 3.23 6.56 -9.46
C SER A 26 3.32 5.14 -9.99
N ILE A 27 3.32 4.16 -9.09
CA ILE A 27 3.27 2.74 -9.42
C ILE A 27 1.80 2.38 -9.59
N LEU A 28 1.30 2.62 -10.80
CA LEU A 28 -0.11 2.44 -11.13
C LEU A 28 -0.40 0.99 -11.56
N LYS A 29 -1.60 0.52 -11.22
CA LYS A 29 -2.19 -0.69 -11.80
C LYS A 29 -2.13 -0.62 -13.33
N ASN A 30 -1.83 -1.74 -13.97
CA ASN A 30 -1.89 -1.84 -15.42
C ASN A 30 -3.35 -1.94 -15.90
N VAL A 31 -3.79 -0.90 -16.62
CA VAL A 31 -4.77 -0.93 -17.74
C VAL A 31 -6.27 -0.71 -17.43
N ASP A 32 -6.89 -0.07 -18.43
CA ASP A 32 -8.28 0.35 -18.68
C ASP A 32 -8.89 1.39 -17.72
N LEU A 33 -9.04 2.62 -18.24
CA LEU A 33 -9.56 3.87 -17.65
C LEU A 33 -10.92 3.80 -16.91
N LYS A 34 -11.49 2.61 -16.73
CA LYS A 34 -12.77 2.40 -16.07
C LYS A 34 -12.64 2.11 -14.58
N ASP A 35 -11.51 1.57 -14.15
CA ASP A 35 -11.23 1.31 -12.74
C ASP A 35 -10.15 2.29 -12.24
N GLY A 36 -10.27 2.71 -10.98
CA GLY A 36 -9.33 3.66 -10.38
C GLY A 36 -7.87 3.20 -10.42
N LEU A 37 -6.97 4.15 -10.17
CA LEU A 37 -5.52 4.00 -10.33
C LEU A 37 -4.83 3.14 -9.25
N TRP A 38 -5.58 2.69 -8.24
CA TRP A 38 -5.13 1.91 -7.09
C TRP A 38 -5.13 0.39 -7.34
N PHE A 39 -4.31 -0.30 -6.55
CA PHE A 39 -4.34 -1.74 -6.39
C PHE A 39 -5.41 -2.14 -5.38
N GLU A 40 -6.44 -2.83 -5.84
CA GLU A 40 -7.39 -3.46 -4.94
C GLU A 40 -6.88 -4.83 -4.51
N ILE A 41 -6.74 -5.01 -3.19
CA ILE A 41 -6.41 -6.28 -2.54
C ILE A 41 -7.70 -6.89 -1.99
N GLU A 42 -8.09 -8.02 -2.55
CA GLU A 42 -9.34 -8.69 -2.19
C GLU A 42 -9.20 -9.58 -0.95
N ASN A 43 -8.07 -10.29 -0.83
CA ASN A 43 -7.84 -11.28 0.21
C ASN A 43 -6.33 -11.47 0.49
N SER A 44 -5.99 -12.29 1.49
CA SER A 44 -4.60 -12.50 1.95
C SER A 44 -3.67 -13.19 0.95
N THR A 45 -4.21 -13.76 -0.13
CA THR A 45 -3.42 -14.42 -1.19
C THR A 45 -3.31 -13.58 -2.45
N ASP A 46 -3.96 -12.41 -2.48
CA ASP A 46 -3.95 -11.52 -3.63
C ASP A 46 -2.66 -10.70 -3.66
N ILE A 47 -1.83 -10.94 -4.68
CA ILE A 47 -0.53 -10.27 -4.87
C ILE A 47 -0.64 -9.39 -6.11
N LYS A 48 -0.33 -8.10 -5.94
CA LYS A 48 -0.24 -7.15 -7.05
C LYS A 48 1.22 -6.76 -7.29
N SER A 49 1.63 -6.74 -8.56
CA SER A 49 2.99 -6.40 -8.95
C SER A 49 3.01 -5.50 -10.17
N LYS A 50 4.11 -4.75 -10.33
CA LYS A 50 4.36 -3.85 -11.44
C LYS A 50 5.85 -3.78 -11.73
N ASP A 51 6.22 -4.00 -12.97
CA ASP A 51 7.61 -3.86 -13.40
C ASP A 51 7.96 -2.38 -13.57
N TYR A 52 9.06 -1.97 -12.94
CA TYR A 52 9.64 -0.63 -13.11
C TYR A 52 11.16 -0.72 -13.15
N LYS A 53 11.77 -0.08 -14.15
CA LYS A 53 13.23 -0.05 -14.31
C LYS A 53 13.80 1.21 -13.67
N ILE A 54 14.49 1.04 -12.55
CA ILE A 54 15.20 2.14 -11.86
C ILE A 54 16.39 2.60 -12.74
N PRO A 55 16.54 3.91 -13.02
CA PRO A 55 17.70 4.44 -13.74
C PRO A 55 19.02 4.18 -13.00
N GLN A 56 20.14 4.08 -13.72
CA GLN A 56 21.44 3.76 -13.11
C GLN A 56 22.04 4.88 -12.24
N ASN A 57 21.61 6.13 -12.41
CA ASN A 57 22.17 7.29 -11.71
C ASN A 57 21.32 7.72 -10.50
N VAL A 58 20.64 6.76 -9.87
CA VAL A 58 19.84 7.02 -8.66
C VAL A 58 20.73 6.96 -7.44
N TYR A 59 20.70 8.02 -6.64
CA TYR A 59 21.43 8.11 -5.38
C TYR A 59 20.62 7.54 -4.22
N ARG A 60 19.31 7.84 -4.20
CA ARG A 60 18.37 7.35 -3.20
C ARG A 60 17.03 7.07 -3.88
N ALA A 61 16.42 5.96 -3.50
CA ALA A 61 15.03 5.65 -3.82
C ALA A 61 14.24 5.45 -2.54
N LEU A 62 13.05 6.04 -2.49
CA LEU A 62 12.08 5.83 -1.42
C LEU A 62 10.79 5.31 -2.01
N LEU A 63 10.14 4.41 -1.27
CA LEU A 63 8.77 4.02 -1.54
C LEU A 63 7.86 4.66 -0.50
N GLU A 64 6.78 5.26 -0.98
CA GLU A 64 5.68 5.74 -0.17
C GLU A 64 4.45 4.91 -0.51
N VAL A 65 3.83 4.34 0.52
CA VAL A 65 2.69 3.43 0.38
C VAL A 65 1.50 4.06 1.06
N TYR A 66 0.41 4.22 0.31
CA TYR A 66 -0.87 4.72 0.77
C TYR A 66 -1.87 3.58 0.84
N VAL A 67 -2.58 3.49 1.95
CA VAL A 67 -3.61 2.49 2.18
C VAL A 67 -4.94 3.19 2.42
N SER A 68 -6.00 2.69 1.80
CA SER A 68 -7.37 3.09 2.09
C SER A 68 -8.29 1.86 2.16
N PHE A 69 -9.37 2.02 2.91
CA PHE A 69 -10.36 0.96 3.12
C PHE A 69 -11.62 1.28 2.31
N TYR A 70 -12.20 0.25 1.70
CA TYR A 70 -13.35 0.40 0.82
C TYR A 70 -14.25 -0.84 0.93
N GLU A 71 -15.57 -0.65 0.79
CA GLU A 71 -16.60 -1.70 0.87
C GLU A 71 -16.45 -2.59 2.12
N ASN A 72 -16.15 -3.88 1.91
CA ASN A 72 -16.08 -4.90 2.95
C ASN A 72 -14.99 -4.62 3.99
N ASP A 73 -14.02 -3.76 3.64
CA ASP A 73 -12.95 -3.37 4.52
C ASP A 73 -13.22 -2.06 5.27
N GLU A 74 -14.23 -1.24 4.97
CA GLU A 74 -14.46 0.04 5.68
C GLU A 74 -14.67 -0.15 7.19
N ALA A 75 -15.32 -1.25 7.57
CA ALA A 75 -15.58 -1.62 8.96
C ALA A 75 -14.72 -2.80 9.42
N TRP A 76 -13.51 -2.95 8.88
CA TRP A 76 -12.64 -4.11 9.13
C TRP A 76 -12.32 -4.35 10.61
N TYR A 77 -12.25 -3.28 11.39
CA TYR A 77 -12.00 -3.32 12.84
C TYR A 77 -13.10 -4.06 13.62
N GLY A 78 -14.31 -4.16 13.06
CA GLY A 78 -15.43 -4.89 13.64
C GLY A 78 -15.53 -6.35 13.20
N ASN A 79 -14.60 -6.85 12.38
CA ASN A 79 -14.64 -8.22 11.90
C ASN A 79 -14.36 -9.22 13.05
N SER A 80 -14.63 -10.50 12.80
CA SER A 80 -14.27 -11.56 13.75
C SER A 80 -12.85 -12.07 13.46
N ILE A 81 -12.18 -12.58 14.48
CA ILE A 81 -10.90 -13.28 14.30
C ILE A 81 -11.15 -14.52 13.44
N ASN A 82 -10.32 -14.75 12.44
CA ASN A 82 -10.47 -15.89 11.50
C ASN A 82 -10.57 -17.24 12.21
N GLU A 83 -9.78 -17.44 13.27
CA GLU A 83 -9.81 -18.65 14.09
C GLU A 83 -11.14 -18.83 14.83
N TYR A 84 -11.74 -17.75 15.32
CA TYR A 84 -13.07 -17.83 15.95
C TYR A 84 -14.14 -18.22 14.92
N VAL A 85 -14.09 -17.65 13.72
CA VAL A 85 -15.01 -17.98 12.62
C VAL A 85 -14.88 -19.45 12.23
N SER A 86 -13.65 -19.95 12.07
CA SER A 86 -13.38 -21.33 11.67
C SER A 86 -13.77 -22.35 12.75
N LEU A 87 -13.44 -22.09 14.03
CA LEU A 87 -13.77 -22.97 15.14
C LEU A 87 -15.29 -23.10 15.39
N ASN A 88 -16.06 -22.07 15.06
CA ASN A 88 -17.51 -22.03 15.28
C ASN A 88 -18.33 -22.31 14.02
N ASN A 89 -17.71 -22.69 12.90
CA ASN A 89 -18.37 -22.93 11.61
C ASN A 89 -19.28 -21.76 11.17
N LEU A 90 -18.84 -20.52 11.43
CA LEU A 90 -19.60 -19.33 11.07
C LEU A 90 -19.38 -19.01 9.58
N SER A 91 -20.45 -18.79 8.83
CA SER A 91 -20.38 -18.33 7.44
C SER A 91 -20.34 -16.80 7.40
N VAL A 92 -19.17 -16.22 7.68
CA VAL A 92 -18.94 -14.78 7.56
C VAL A 92 -17.98 -14.55 6.39
N SER A 93 -18.46 -13.88 5.34
CA SER A 93 -17.69 -13.58 4.12
C SER A 93 -16.67 -12.44 4.29
N ARG A 94 -16.21 -12.16 5.51
CA ARG A 94 -15.32 -11.02 5.78
C ARG A 94 -13.91 -11.47 6.11
N ASN A 95 -12.94 -10.73 5.61
CA ASN A 95 -11.53 -10.83 6.00
C ASN A 95 -11.39 -10.63 7.52
N GLY A 96 -10.32 -11.17 8.12
CA GLY A 96 -10.11 -11.12 9.57
C GLY A 96 -9.95 -9.70 10.13
N ILE A 97 -9.58 -9.58 11.41
CA ILE A 97 -9.46 -8.27 12.08
C ILE A 97 -8.12 -7.57 11.88
N PHE A 98 -7.13 -8.22 11.27
CA PHE A 98 -5.80 -7.64 11.09
C PHE A 98 -5.56 -7.28 9.64
N ARG A 99 -4.85 -6.19 9.39
CA ARG A 99 -4.46 -5.73 8.06
C ARG A 99 -2.95 -5.56 8.04
N GLU A 100 -2.33 -6.09 7.00
CA GLU A 100 -0.90 -6.00 6.78
C GLU A 100 -0.68 -5.82 5.29
N VAL A 101 0.18 -4.87 4.95
CA VAL A 101 0.69 -4.69 3.58
C VAL A 101 2.15 -5.06 3.61
N ILE A 102 2.50 -6.10 2.87
CA ILE A 102 3.89 -6.50 2.66
C ILE A 102 4.31 -5.94 1.32
N VAL A 103 5.43 -5.24 1.29
CA VAL A 103 6.01 -4.72 0.06
C VAL A 103 7.28 -5.48 -0.23
N SER A 104 7.38 -5.99 -1.46
CA SER A 104 8.56 -6.69 -1.96
C SER A 104 9.10 -6.05 -3.24
N LEU A 105 10.42 -5.98 -3.36
CA LEU A 105 11.14 -5.65 -4.58
C LEU A 105 11.94 -6.90 -5.01
N ASP A 106 11.76 -7.37 -6.24
CA ASP A 106 12.43 -8.57 -6.76
C ASP A 106 12.37 -9.76 -5.79
N GLU A 107 11.17 -10.07 -5.29
CA GLU A 107 10.88 -11.13 -4.31
C GLU A 107 11.50 -10.92 -2.90
N MET A 108 12.25 -9.84 -2.68
CA MET A 108 12.78 -9.48 -1.38
C MET A 108 11.84 -8.52 -0.64
N VAL A 109 11.42 -8.88 0.57
CA VAL A 109 10.62 -8.00 1.43
C VAL A 109 11.46 -6.79 1.84
N ILE A 110 10.99 -5.61 1.45
CA ILE A 110 11.63 -4.32 1.72
C ILE A 110 10.98 -3.58 2.89
N GLY A 111 9.79 -4.03 3.31
CA GLY A 111 9.11 -3.51 4.49
C GLY A 111 7.64 -3.93 4.57
N VAL A 112 7.03 -3.53 5.68
CA VAL A 112 5.71 -3.97 6.11
C VAL A 112 4.98 -2.78 6.73
N VAL A 113 3.76 -2.54 6.28
CA VAL A 113 2.89 -1.49 6.80
C VAL A 113 1.71 -2.13 7.53
N TRP A 114 1.52 -1.73 8.78
CA TRP A 114 0.32 -2.03 9.55
C TRP A 114 -0.53 -0.77 9.62
N PRO A 115 -1.60 -0.67 8.81
CA PRO A 115 -2.43 0.52 8.83
C PRO A 115 -3.13 0.63 10.19
N PHE A 116 -3.17 1.85 10.73
CA PHE A 116 -3.91 2.10 11.96
C PHE A 116 -5.41 2.10 11.70
N ILE A 117 -6.19 1.77 12.72
CA ILE A 117 -7.65 1.74 12.62
C ILE A 117 -8.17 3.16 12.45
N VAL A 118 -8.89 3.40 11.35
CA VAL A 118 -9.72 4.59 11.16
C VAL A 118 -11.15 4.18 11.52
N ILE A 119 -11.69 4.77 12.59
CA ILE A 119 -13.08 4.51 13.00
C ILE A 119 -13.97 5.56 12.35
N TYR A 120 -14.69 5.14 11.34
CA TYR A 120 -15.66 5.99 10.67
C TYR A 120 -17.02 5.90 11.39
N ILE A 121 -17.51 7.04 11.91
CA ILE A 121 -18.79 7.16 12.66
C ILE A 121 -19.74 8.08 11.88
N GLY A 122 -20.05 7.73 10.63
CA GLY A 122 -21.18 8.28 9.86
C GLY A 122 -20.87 9.36 8.82
N GLY A 123 -21.30 9.10 7.57
CA GLY A 123 -21.19 9.94 6.38
C GLY A 123 -20.91 9.12 5.11
N ASP A 124 -21.54 9.43 3.98
CA ASP A 124 -21.32 8.73 2.71
C ASP A 124 -20.09 9.30 1.97
N GLU A 125 -18.93 9.39 2.62
CA GLU A 125 -17.74 10.02 2.02
C GLU A 125 -16.60 9.01 1.81
N GLU A 126 -16.18 8.90 0.55
CA GLU A 126 -15.56 7.74 -0.10
C GLU A 126 -14.02 7.70 -0.02
N ASP A 127 -13.38 8.65 0.69
CA ASP A 127 -11.96 8.98 0.47
C ASP A 127 -11.13 9.06 1.76
N ASP A 128 -11.16 8.02 2.59
CA ASP A 128 -10.22 7.90 3.71
C ASP A 128 -8.87 7.31 3.20
N LYS A 129 -8.01 8.16 2.60
CA LYS A 129 -6.60 7.85 2.34
C LYS A 129 -5.78 8.09 3.62
N LEU A 130 -5.43 7.04 4.35
CA LEU A 130 -4.49 7.13 5.47
C LEU A 130 -3.62 5.86 5.58
N VAL A 131 -2.33 6.00 5.31
CA VAL A 131 -1.18 5.78 6.21
C VAL A 131 0.08 6.10 5.41
N LEU A 132 1.02 6.83 6.00
CA LEU A 132 2.34 7.17 5.43
C LEU A 132 3.40 6.31 6.13
N ASP A 133 4.10 5.45 5.38
CA ASP A 133 5.37 4.87 5.82
C ASP A 133 6.43 5.08 4.73
N TRP A 134 7.64 5.46 5.17
CA TRP A 134 8.76 5.77 4.28
C TRP A 134 9.73 4.62 4.28
N MET A 135 9.81 3.90 3.17
CA MET A 135 10.70 2.77 3.04
C MET A 135 11.93 3.17 2.23
N SER A 136 13.11 3.12 2.85
CA SER A 136 14.38 3.44 2.17
C SER A 136 14.90 2.21 1.45
N LEU A 137 15.05 2.29 0.12
CA LEU A 137 15.40 1.14 -0.71
C LEU A 137 16.90 1.04 -0.99
N LEU A 138 17.61 2.17 -0.93
CA LEU A 138 19.03 2.26 -1.22
C LEU A 138 19.67 3.34 -0.35
N SER A 139 20.65 2.95 0.46
CA SER A 139 21.61 3.84 1.10
C SER A 139 23.00 3.42 0.65
N SER A 140 23.63 4.26 -0.18
CA SER A 140 25.07 4.21 -0.46
C SER A 140 25.74 5.42 0.17
#